data_AF-A0A0R2SF20-F1
#
_entry.id   AF-A0A0R2SF20-F1
#
_cell.length_a   1.000
_cell.length_b   1.000
_cell.length_c   1.000
_cell.angle_alpha   90.00
_cell.angle_beta   90.00
_cell.angle_gamma   90.00
#
_symmetry.space_group_name_H-M   'P 1'
#
loop_
_entity.id
_entity.type
_entity.pdbx_description
1 polymer ?
#
loop_
_entity_poly.entity_id
_entity_poly.type
_entity_poly.pdbx_seq_one_letter_code
_entity_poly.pdbx_strand_id
1 'polypeptide(L)'
;MEIPKSFLGYRRENGRAGTRNHVIILPVDDISNACAEAVANNIKGTIALPHSYGRLQFGADLELHFRTMIGTGCNPNVAAVIVIGIEPKWTKRIVDGIAKTGKPVEGFHIERTGDIGTIMKASKKAQEFVMWASEKQREECPISDLWISVKCGESDTTSGLASNPTVGNLMDKLEPLGVHLCFGETSELTGAEAVCAKRGATPEASEKFMKTWNSYNDFILKEATDDLSESQPTAGNIAGGLTTIEEKAFGNFQKIGNCKFIDVLEPAEEPKKGKGLYFMDTSS
;
A
#
# COMPACT_ATOMS: atom_id res chain seq x y z
N MET A 1 23.02 9.71 -17.50
CA MET A 1 22.46 10.69 -16.54
C MET A 1 22.69 10.10 -15.15
N GLU A 2 23.40 10.81 -14.28
CA GLU A 2 23.62 10.34 -12.91
C GLU A 2 22.31 10.46 -12.11
N ILE A 3 22.01 9.46 -11.28
CA ILE A 3 20.85 9.48 -10.40
C ILE A 3 21.17 10.43 -9.24
N PRO A 4 20.25 11.36 -8.87
CA PRO A 4 20.46 12.23 -7.71
C PRO A 4 20.81 11.43 -6.45
N LYS A 5 21.66 11.96 -5.57
CA LYS A 5 22.00 11.27 -4.31
C LYS A 5 20.94 11.46 -3.22
N SER A 6 20.10 12.49 -3.39
CA SER A 6 19.12 12.93 -2.41
C SER A 6 17.84 13.44 -3.08
N PHE A 7 16.80 13.62 -2.27
CA PHE A 7 15.54 14.26 -2.66
C PHE A 7 15.05 15.17 -1.53
N LEU A 8 14.24 16.18 -1.88
CA LEU A 8 13.58 17.04 -0.89
C LEU A 8 12.34 16.34 -0.33
N GLY A 9 12.44 15.84 0.91
CA GLY A 9 11.40 15.09 1.61
C GLY A 9 11.04 15.69 2.96
N TYR A 10 9.97 15.19 3.58
CA TYR A 10 9.58 15.51 4.95
C TYR A 10 10.13 14.44 5.89
N ARG A 11 11.19 14.77 6.64
CA ARG A 11 11.74 13.88 7.65
C ARG A 11 10.75 13.73 8.80
N ARG A 12 10.52 12.49 9.24
CA ARG A 12 9.60 12.12 10.32
C ARG A 12 10.36 11.76 11.59
N GLU A 13 9.65 11.79 12.70
CA GLU A 13 10.14 11.54 14.06
C GLU A 13 10.76 10.14 14.21
N ASN A 14 10.27 9.16 13.43
CA ASN A 14 10.81 7.80 13.36
C ASN A 14 11.94 7.62 12.33
N GLY A 15 12.47 8.70 11.76
CA GLY A 15 13.57 8.68 10.81
C GLY A 15 13.20 8.35 9.36
N ARG A 16 11.94 8.00 9.07
CA ARG A 16 11.45 7.81 7.69
C ARG A 16 11.24 9.17 6.99
N ALA A 17 11.17 9.17 5.67
CA ALA A 17 10.94 10.37 4.88
C ALA A 17 9.72 10.25 3.97
N GLY A 18 8.85 11.26 3.98
CA GLY A 18 7.70 11.37 3.08
C GLY A 18 7.99 12.26 1.88
N THR A 19 7.41 11.97 0.72
CA THR A 19 7.42 12.87 -0.45
C THR A 19 6.22 13.82 -0.45
N ARG A 20 5.28 13.63 0.47
CA ARG A 20 4.07 14.42 0.74
C ARG A 20 3.89 14.67 2.24
N ASN A 21 2.93 15.54 2.58
CA ASN A 21 2.69 16.01 3.95
C ASN A 21 1.19 16.15 4.23
N HIS A 22 0.47 15.03 4.23
CA HIS A 22 -0.98 15.01 4.37
C HIS A 22 -1.42 14.93 5.83
N VAL A 23 -2.47 15.67 6.17
CA VAL A 23 -3.29 15.37 7.34
C VAL A 23 -4.47 14.55 6.86
N ILE A 24 -4.65 13.35 7.38
CA ILE A 24 -5.73 12.45 6.92
C ILE A 24 -6.81 12.31 7.98
N ILE A 25 -8.05 12.11 7.52
CA ILE A 25 -9.17 11.67 8.33
C ILE A 25 -9.41 10.20 7.97
N LEU A 26 -9.08 9.31 8.90
CA LEU A 26 -9.09 7.87 8.72
C LEU A 26 -10.32 7.29 9.43
N PRO A 27 -11.43 7.03 8.71
CA PRO A 27 -12.53 6.27 9.28
C PRO A 27 -12.06 4.86 9.62
N VAL A 28 -12.50 4.30 10.75
CA VAL A 28 -12.22 2.91 11.15
C VAL A 28 -13.12 1.94 10.39
N ASP A 29 -14.33 2.40 10.06
CA ASP A 29 -15.40 1.61 9.51
C ASP A 29 -16.23 2.43 8.51
N ASP A 30 -16.98 1.74 7.67
CA ASP A 30 -17.79 2.34 6.62
C ASP A 30 -18.90 3.28 7.13
N ILE A 31 -19.42 3.08 8.34
CA ILE A 31 -20.40 3.97 8.98
C ILE A 31 -19.75 5.31 9.34
N SER A 32 -18.47 5.28 9.73
CA SER A 32 -17.70 6.47 10.10
C SER A 32 -17.26 7.31 8.89
N ASN A 33 -17.42 6.81 7.65
CA ASN A 33 -17.06 7.52 6.42
C ASN A 33 -17.73 8.88 6.32
N ALA A 34 -19.04 8.97 6.54
CA ALA A 34 -19.78 10.23 6.42
C ALA A 34 -19.26 11.30 7.40
N CYS A 35 -18.90 10.89 8.63
CA CYS A 35 -18.29 11.77 9.62
C CYS A 35 -16.88 12.22 9.16
N ALA A 36 -16.07 11.31 8.63
CA ALA A 36 -14.74 11.62 8.11
C ALA A 36 -14.78 12.60 6.92
N GLU A 37 -15.67 12.38 5.97
CA GLU A 37 -15.89 13.26 4.81
C GLU A 37 -16.41 14.64 5.22
N ALA A 38 -17.31 14.71 6.21
CA ALA A 38 -17.79 15.99 6.74
C ALA A 38 -16.66 16.81 7.38
N VAL A 39 -15.74 16.17 8.13
CA VAL A 39 -14.56 16.84 8.67
C VAL A 39 -13.65 17.36 7.56
N ALA A 40 -13.40 16.55 6.52
CA ALA A 40 -12.57 16.96 5.38
C ALA A 40 -13.21 18.11 4.56
N ASN A 41 -14.53 18.15 4.47
CA ASN A 41 -15.25 19.26 3.88
C ASN A 41 -15.07 20.57 4.67
N ASN A 42 -15.09 20.49 6.01
CA ASN A 42 -14.92 21.63 6.89
C ASN A 42 -13.48 22.17 6.90
N ILE A 43 -12.48 21.28 6.94
CA ILE A 43 -11.08 21.64 7.15
C ILE A 43 -10.25 21.40 5.88
N LYS A 44 -9.96 22.48 5.15
CA LYS A 44 -9.11 22.43 3.96
C LYS A 44 -7.68 22.02 4.32
N GLY A 45 -7.03 21.27 3.43
CA GLY A 45 -5.71 20.69 3.66
C GLY A 45 -5.74 19.30 4.31
N THR A 46 -6.93 18.77 4.60
CA THR A 46 -7.12 17.38 5.02
C THR A 46 -7.64 16.50 3.88
N ILE A 47 -7.48 15.19 4.01
CA ILE A 47 -7.98 14.19 3.05
C ILE A 47 -8.71 13.10 3.84
N ALA A 48 -10.00 12.89 3.57
CA ALA A 48 -10.72 11.72 4.07
C ALA A 48 -10.39 10.48 3.24
N LEU A 49 -10.25 9.33 3.89
CA LEU A 49 -9.95 8.05 3.24
C LEU A 49 -11.08 7.03 3.47
N PRO A 50 -12.26 7.21 2.85
CA PRO A 50 -13.39 6.31 3.05
C PRO A 50 -13.13 4.92 2.47
N HIS A 51 -13.70 3.89 3.10
CA HIS A 51 -13.62 2.50 2.65
C HIS A 51 -14.87 1.70 3.06
N SER A 52 -15.06 0.51 2.47
CA SER A 52 -16.27 -0.32 2.65
C SER A 52 -16.14 -1.41 3.73
N TYR A 53 -15.13 -1.32 4.60
CA TYR A 53 -14.75 -2.39 5.55
C TYR A 53 -14.87 -1.90 7.00
N GLY A 54 -14.43 -2.69 7.99
CA GLY A 54 -14.44 -2.30 9.40
C GLY A 54 -15.72 -2.70 10.16
N ARG A 55 -16.49 -3.66 9.64
CA ARG A 55 -17.66 -4.23 10.34
C ARG A 55 -17.66 -5.75 10.30
N LEU A 56 -17.99 -6.36 11.44
CA LEU A 56 -18.19 -7.81 11.60
C LEU A 56 -17.01 -8.69 11.15
N GLN A 57 -15.83 -8.11 10.90
CA GLN A 57 -14.62 -8.86 10.59
C GLN A 57 -14.14 -9.61 11.85
N PHE A 58 -13.61 -10.82 11.66
CA PHE A 58 -13.10 -11.66 12.74
C PHE A 58 -11.87 -12.45 12.27
N GLY A 59 -11.10 -12.99 13.22
CA GLY A 59 -9.92 -13.82 12.91
C GLY A 59 -8.88 -13.08 12.06
N ALA A 60 -8.34 -13.76 11.05
CA ALA A 60 -7.29 -13.22 10.19
C ALA A 60 -7.71 -11.97 9.40
N ASP A 61 -8.98 -11.89 8.99
CA ASP A 61 -9.50 -10.74 8.25
C ASP A 61 -9.56 -9.47 9.11
N LEU A 62 -9.96 -9.61 10.39
CA LEU A 62 -9.94 -8.49 11.34
C LEU A 62 -8.51 -7.99 11.58
N GLU A 63 -7.54 -8.91 11.69
CA GLU A 63 -6.14 -8.55 11.90
C GLU A 63 -5.55 -7.88 10.66
N LEU A 64 -5.91 -8.33 9.45
CA LEU A 64 -5.54 -7.67 8.20
C LEU A 64 -6.13 -6.26 8.11
N HIS A 65 -7.40 -6.07 8.50
CA HIS A 65 -8.02 -4.75 8.56
C HIS A 65 -7.20 -3.81 9.47
N PHE A 66 -6.94 -4.19 10.72
CA PHE A 66 -6.15 -3.35 11.62
C PHE A 66 -4.73 -3.09 11.11
N ARG A 67 -4.08 -4.09 10.53
CA ARG A 67 -2.74 -3.94 9.93
C ARG A 67 -2.76 -2.91 8.80
N THR A 68 -3.77 -2.95 7.94
CA THR A 68 -3.97 -2.03 6.82
C THR A 68 -4.24 -0.60 7.30
N MET A 69 -5.14 -0.42 8.27
CA MET A 69 -5.49 0.90 8.80
C MET A 69 -4.31 1.55 9.53
N ILE A 70 -3.62 0.77 10.38
CA ILE A 70 -2.42 1.24 11.09
C ILE A 70 -1.31 1.56 10.07
N GLY A 71 -1.06 0.68 9.10
CA GLY A 71 -0.05 0.90 8.05
C GLY A 71 -0.32 2.18 7.23
N THR A 72 -1.59 2.44 6.92
CA THR A 72 -2.03 3.66 6.22
C THR A 72 -1.68 4.91 7.01
N GLY A 73 -2.02 4.95 8.30
CA GLY A 73 -1.67 6.08 9.17
C GLY A 73 -0.15 6.20 9.43
N CYS A 74 0.57 5.08 9.48
CA CYS A 74 2.02 5.05 9.67
C CYS A 74 2.80 5.56 8.45
N ASN A 75 2.22 5.58 7.25
CA ASN A 75 2.87 6.01 6.01
C ASN A 75 3.57 7.37 6.17
N PRO A 76 4.83 7.55 5.74
CA PRO A 76 5.57 8.80 5.95
C PRO A 76 5.04 9.99 5.15
N ASN A 77 4.18 9.78 4.14
CA ASN A 77 3.44 10.84 3.47
C ASN A 77 2.33 11.44 4.33
N VAL A 78 1.96 10.76 5.42
CA VAL A 78 0.98 11.21 6.40
C VAL A 78 1.71 11.89 7.55
N ALA A 79 1.46 13.19 7.71
CA ALA A 79 2.01 14.03 8.76
C ALA A 79 1.28 13.84 10.09
N ALA A 80 -0.05 13.77 10.04
CA ALA A 80 -0.90 13.61 11.21
C ALA A 80 -2.22 12.90 10.85
N VAL A 81 -2.87 12.28 11.83
CA VAL A 81 -4.05 11.43 11.61
C VAL A 81 -5.18 11.76 12.58
N ILE A 82 -6.38 11.99 12.06
CA ILE A 82 -7.61 11.92 12.84
C ILE A 82 -8.24 10.55 12.59
N VAL A 83 -8.42 9.75 13.62
CA VAL A 83 -9.10 8.45 13.53
C VAL A 83 -10.54 8.62 13.99
N ILE A 84 -11.52 8.18 13.20
CA ILE A 84 -12.95 8.26 13.56
C ILE A 84 -13.55 6.87 13.45
N GLY A 85 -14.02 6.30 14.55
CA GLY A 85 -14.76 5.03 14.54
C GLY A 85 -16.16 5.17 15.14
N ILE A 86 -16.93 4.08 15.10
CA ILE A 86 -18.20 4.02 15.83
C ILE A 86 -17.94 4.04 17.35
N GLU A 87 -16.99 3.23 17.81
CA GLU A 87 -16.79 2.92 19.23
C GLU A 87 -15.30 3.05 19.64
N PRO A 88 -14.99 3.23 20.94
CA PRO A 88 -13.66 3.62 21.37
C PRO A 88 -12.58 2.50 21.27
N LYS A 89 -12.92 1.22 21.33
CA LYS A 89 -11.93 0.12 21.41
C LYS A 89 -11.12 -0.03 20.12
N TRP A 90 -11.78 -0.13 18.97
CA TRP A 90 -11.17 -0.26 17.65
C TRP A 90 -10.49 1.04 17.24
N THR A 91 -11.15 2.18 17.51
CA THR A 91 -10.55 3.52 17.35
C THR A 91 -9.23 3.61 18.10
N LYS A 92 -9.21 3.24 19.39
CA LYS A 92 -7.99 3.27 20.22
C LYS A 92 -6.92 2.33 19.68
N ARG A 93 -7.28 1.13 19.22
CA ARG A 93 -6.32 0.18 18.65
C ARG A 93 -5.55 0.77 17.46
N ILE A 94 -6.24 1.47 16.56
CA ILE A 94 -5.61 2.12 15.40
C ILE A 94 -4.77 3.33 15.85
N VAL A 95 -5.30 4.17 16.74
CA VAL A 95 -4.57 5.31 17.33
C VAL A 95 -3.27 4.86 17.98
N ASP A 96 -3.33 3.87 18.87
CA ASP A 96 -2.15 3.33 19.57
C ASP A 96 -1.13 2.73 18.59
N GLY A 97 -1.59 2.10 17.51
CA GLY A 97 -0.74 1.57 16.45
C GLY A 97 0.04 2.66 15.72
N ILE A 98 -0.65 3.73 15.31
CA ILE A 98 -0.05 4.86 14.58
C ILE A 98 0.88 5.67 15.49
N ALA A 99 0.48 5.89 16.76
CA ALA A 99 1.23 6.68 17.73
C ALA A 99 2.65 6.16 17.97
N LYS A 100 2.92 4.87 17.74
CA LYS A 100 4.27 4.28 17.80
C LYS A 100 5.26 4.91 16.83
N THR A 101 4.79 5.57 15.77
CA THR A 101 5.65 6.30 14.83
C THR A 101 6.10 7.67 15.37
N GLY A 102 5.53 8.15 16.47
CA GLY A 102 5.80 9.47 17.04
C GLY A 102 5.03 10.62 16.38
N LYS A 103 4.27 10.36 15.31
CA LYS A 103 3.48 11.41 14.65
C LYS A 103 2.20 11.75 15.42
N PRO A 104 1.65 12.97 15.29
CA PRO A 104 0.39 13.34 15.91
C PRO A 104 -0.77 12.48 15.39
N VAL A 105 -1.52 11.89 16.32
CA VAL A 105 -2.74 11.13 16.05
C VAL A 105 -3.76 11.32 17.16
N GLU A 106 -5.03 11.50 16.81
CA GLU A 106 -6.13 11.65 17.77
C GLU A 106 -7.35 10.83 17.34
N GLY A 107 -8.03 10.20 18.30
CA GLY A 107 -9.19 9.35 18.07
C GLY A 107 -10.51 9.96 18.52
N PHE A 108 -11.55 9.82 17.69
CA PHE A 108 -12.92 10.21 18.01
C PHE A 108 -13.88 9.05 17.74
N HIS A 109 -14.99 9.01 18.46
CA HIS A 109 -16.00 7.98 18.29
C HIS A 109 -17.41 8.56 18.27
N ILE A 110 -18.25 8.01 17.39
CA ILE A 110 -19.60 8.49 17.11
C ILE A 110 -20.57 8.07 18.23
N GLU A 111 -20.42 6.86 18.77
CA GLU A 111 -21.30 6.35 19.83
C GLU A 111 -21.35 7.35 21.00
N ARG A 112 -22.57 7.67 21.45
CA ARG A 112 -22.87 8.61 22.55
C ARG A 112 -22.49 10.08 22.31
N THR A 113 -21.78 10.40 21.23
CA THR A 113 -21.49 11.79 20.82
C THR A 113 -22.39 12.25 19.66
N GLY A 114 -22.80 11.31 18.80
CA GLY A 114 -23.48 11.58 17.53
C GLY A 114 -22.55 12.23 16.50
N ASP A 115 -22.96 12.23 15.24
CA ASP A 115 -22.16 12.76 14.14
C ASP A 115 -21.83 14.24 14.33
N ILE A 116 -22.83 15.08 14.61
CA ILE A 116 -22.64 16.54 14.74
C ILE A 116 -21.57 16.87 15.80
N GLY A 117 -21.64 16.25 16.97
CA GLY A 117 -20.68 16.48 18.05
C GLY A 117 -19.28 15.94 17.71
N THR A 118 -19.21 14.80 17.02
CA THR A 118 -17.96 14.17 16.60
C THR A 118 -17.27 15.00 15.53
N ILE A 119 -18.01 15.40 14.49
CA ILE A 119 -17.54 16.26 13.39
C ILE A 119 -17.00 17.57 13.96
N MET A 120 -17.69 18.21 14.90
CA MET A 120 -17.22 19.45 15.52
C MET A 120 -15.87 19.26 16.23
N LYS A 121 -15.76 18.25 17.11
CA LYS A 121 -14.53 17.97 17.88
C LYS A 121 -13.37 17.57 16.97
N ALA A 122 -13.62 16.68 16.02
CA ALA A 122 -12.63 16.21 15.06
C ALA A 122 -12.18 17.34 14.12
N SER A 123 -13.08 18.21 13.66
CA SER A 123 -12.74 19.39 12.82
C SER A 123 -11.81 20.35 13.56
N LYS A 124 -12.06 20.62 14.84
CA LYS A 124 -11.17 21.46 15.65
C LYS A 124 -9.76 20.88 15.73
N LYS A 125 -9.64 19.57 16.02
CA LYS A 125 -8.33 18.92 16.10
C LYS A 125 -7.64 18.84 14.74
N ALA A 126 -8.40 18.56 13.67
CA ALA A 126 -7.88 18.54 12.31
C ALA A 126 -7.28 19.89 11.91
N GLN A 127 -7.92 21.00 12.29
CA GLN A 127 -7.38 22.34 12.09
C GLN A 127 -6.02 22.52 12.80
N GLU A 128 -5.91 22.11 14.07
CA GLU A 128 -4.66 22.16 14.83
C GLU A 128 -3.55 21.34 14.14
N PHE A 129 -3.88 20.16 13.63
CA PHE A 129 -2.93 19.32 12.89
C PHE A 129 -2.52 19.90 11.54
N VAL A 130 -3.43 20.56 10.80
CA VAL A 130 -3.10 21.25 9.55
C VAL A 130 -2.18 22.44 9.82
N MET A 131 -2.42 23.21 10.87
CA MET A 131 -1.54 24.30 11.28
C MET A 131 -0.14 23.76 11.57
N TRP A 132 -0.03 22.75 12.44
CA TRP A 132 1.25 22.10 12.76
C TRP A 132 1.96 21.52 11.54
N ALA A 133 1.21 20.85 10.64
CA ALA A 133 1.79 20.22 9.46
C ALA A 133 2.31 21.26 8.45
N SER A 134 1.65 22.43 8.34
CA SER A 134 2.03 23.47 7.38
C SER A 134 3.34 24.19 7.74
N GLU A 135 3.76 24.12 9.01
CA GLU A 135 5.07 24.63 9.46
C GLU A 135 6.24 23.73 9.03
N LYS A 136 5.99 22.48 8.63
CA LYS A 136 7.04 21.53 8.25
C LYS A 136 7.58 21.87 6.87
N GLN A 137 8.90 22.00 6.77
CA GLN A 137 9.61 22.23 5.52
C GLN A 137 10.21 20.92 4.99
N ARG A 138 10.48 20.89 3.69
CA ARG A 138 11.23 19.79 3.09
C ARG A 138 12.71 19.94 3.41
N GLU A 139 13.37 18.81 3.66
CA GLU A 139 14.78 18.69 3.95
C GLU A 139 15.43 17.73 2.95
N GLU A 140 16.73 17.87 2.76
CA GLU A 140 17.49 16.94 1.94
C GLU A 140 17.55 15.56 2.62
N CYS A 141 16.95 14.56 1.97
CA CYS A 141 16.92 13.18 2.42
C CYS A 141 17.67 12.30 1.41
N PRO A 142 18.46 11.30 1.85
CA PRO A 142 19.14 10.40 0.93
C PRO A 142 18.11 9.60 0.10
N ILE A 143 18.41 9.30 -1.17
CA ILE A 143 17.52 8.47 -2.01
C ILE A 143 17.17 7.13 -1.34
N SER A 144 18.08 6.59 -0.54
CA SER A 144 17.90 5.35 0.20
C SER A 144 16.77 5.37 1.25
N ASP A 145 16.17 6.54 1.51
CA ASP A 145 14.98 6.69 2.36
C ASP A 145 13.67 6.55 1.58
N LEU A 146 13.72 6.46 0.24
CA LEU A 146 12.55 6.21 -0.59
C LEU A 146 12.03 4.78 -0.41
N TRP A 147 10.71 4.68 -0.53
CA TRP A 147 9.95 3.44 -0.57
C TRP A 147 9.11 3.47 -1.84
N ILE A 148 9.35 2.55 -2.75
CA ILE A 148 8.73 2.55 -4.08
C ILE A 148 8.07 1.19 -4.31
N SER A 149 6.77 1.22 -4.55
CA SER A 149 6.00 0.06 -4.98
C SER A 149 5.58 0.23 -6.44
N VAL A 150 5.51 -0.86 -7.19
CA VAL A 150 5.01 -0.87 -8.56
C VAL A 150 3.84 -1.84 -8.70
N LYS A 151 2.85 -1.43 -9.49
CA LYS A 151 1.69 -2.23 -9.88
C LYS A 151 1.30 -1.91 -11.31
N CYS A 152 0.66 -2.86 -11.98
CA CYS A 152 -0.06 -2.60 -13.22
C CYS A 152 -1.45 -2.02 -12.91
N GLY A 153 -2.00 -1.33 -13.91
CA GLY A 153 -3.43 -0.99 -13.94
C GLY A 153 -4.11 -1.92 -14.94
N GLU A 154 -4.51 -1.36 -16.08
CA GLU A 154 -5.05 -2.13 -17.20
C GLU A 154 -3.94 -2.48 -18.19
N SER A 155 -3.54 -3.77 -18.23
CA SER A 155 -2.48 -4.22 -19.13
C SER A 155 -2.93 -4.26 -20.59
N ASP A 156 -2.05 -3.87 -21.49
CA ASP A 156 -2.22 -3.94 -22.95
C ASP A 156 -0.97 -4.56 -23.62
N THR A 157 -0.98 -4.74 -24.94
CA THR A 157 0.20 -5.27 -25.67
C THR A 157 1.46 -4.42 -25.48
N THR A 158 1.32 -3.11 -25.25
CA THR A 158 2.48 -2.23 -25.07
C THR A 158 3.09 -2.33 -23.67
N SER A 159 2.33 -2.85 -22.71
CA SER A 159 2.73 -2.87 -21.30
C SER A 159 3.98 -3.71 -21.08
N GLY A 160 4.00 -4.94 -21.62
CA GLY A 160 5.17 -5.82 -21.57
C GLY A 160 6.35 -5.40 -22.46
N LEU A 161 6.11 -4.48 -23.42
CA LEU A 161 7.10 -4.07 -24.41
C LEU A 161 7.74 -2.69 -24.12
N ALA A 162 7.04 -1.84 -23.38
CA ALA A 162 7.44 -0.44 -23.15
C ALA A 162 7.35 -0.03 -21.68
N SER A 163 6.14 0.03 -21.10
CA SER A 163 5.95 0.62 -19.77
C SER A 163 6.59 -0.21 -18.67
N ASN A 164 6.33 -1.53 -18.63
CA ASN A 164 6.89 -2.41 -17.61
C ASN A 164 8.42 -2.54 -17.73
N PRO A 165 9.03 -2.71 -18.93
CA PRO A 165 10.49 -2.62 -19.07
C PRO A 165 11.08 -1.28 -18.65
N THR A 166 10.38 -0.16 -18.90
CA THR A 166 10.83 1.17 -18.45
C THR A 166 10.86 1.27 -16.93
N VAL A 167 9.83 0.73 -16.26
CA VAL A 167 9.78 0.61 -14.80
C VAL A 167 10.86 -0.37 -14.28
N GLY A 168 11.09 -1.49 -14.97
CA GLY A 168 12.16 -2.42 -14.65
C GLY A 168 13.55 -1.77 -14.68
N ASN A 169 13.83 -0.96 -15.69
CA ASN A 169 15.07 -0.17 -15.77
C ASN A 169 15.19 0.88 -14.65
N LEU A 170 14.07 1.40 -14.13
CA LEU A 170 14.09 2.23 -12.93
C LEU A 170 14.44 1.39 -11.68
N MET A 171 13.84 0.20 -11.53
CA MET A 171 14.14 -0.70 -10.41
C MET A 171 15.61 -1.11 -10.38
N ASP A 172 16.17 -1.52 -11.52
CA ASP A 172 17.59 -1.92 -11.67
C ASP A 172 18.57 -0.82 -11.25
N LYS A 173 18.15 0.44 -11.44
CA LYS A 173 18.93 1.62 -11.08
C LYS A 173 18.82 2.00 -9.61
N LEU A 174 17.70 1.66 -8.97
CA LEU A 174 17.40 2.02 -7.57
C LEU A 174 17.82 0.93 -6.59
N GLU A 175 17.78 -0.35 -6.97
CA GLU A 175 18.18 -1.47 -6.11
C GLU A 175 19.61 -1.28 -5.55
N PRO A 176 20.64 -0.94 -6.35
CA PRO A 176 22.01 -0.74 -5.85
C PRO A 176 22.16 0.46 -4.92
N LEU A 177 21.20 1.40 -4.93
CA LEU A 177 21.19 2.58 -4.04
C LEU A 177 20.60 2.28 -2.66
N GLY A 178 20.21 1.02 -2.42
CA GLY A 178 19.62 0.60 -1.15
C GLY A 178 18.29 1.30 -0.92
N VAL A 179 17.35 1.14 -1.85
CA VAL A 179 15.98 1.66 -1.71
C VAL A 179 15.05 0.51 -1.28
N HIS A 180 13.97 0.78 -0.55
CA HIS A 180 12.92 -0.23 -0.36
C HIS A 180 12.07 -0.29 -1.63
N LEU A 181 12.11 -1.43 -2.32
CA LEU A 181 11.34 -1.68 -3.52
C LEU A 181 10.29 -2.76 -3.24
N CYS A 182 9.12 -2.66 -3.86
CA CYS A 182 8.05 -3.64 -3.70
C CYS A 182 7.31 -3.86 -5.02
N PHE A 183 6.95 -5.11 -5.30
CA PHE A 183 6.00 -5.49 -6.34
C PHE A 183 5.04 -6.53 -5.77
N GLY A 184 3.89 -6.75 -6.41
CA GLY A 184 2.89 -7.71 -5.94
C GLY A 184 2.10 -8.28 -7.11
N GLU A 185 0.78 -8.37 -6.93
CA GLU A 185 -0.19 -8.86 -7.93
C GLU A 185 -0.04 -10.37 -8.17
N THR A 186 -0.32 -11.17 -7.13
CA THR A 186 -0.05 -12.62 -7.11
C THR A 186 -0.66 -13.37 -8.29
N SER A 187 -1.93 -13.07 -8.64
CA SER A 187 -2.61 -13.66 -9.79
C SER A 187 -2.10 -13.19 -11.15
N GLU A 188 -1.45 -12.02 -11.22
CA GLU A 188 -0.86 -11.49 -12.46
C GLU A 188 0.46 -12.16 -12.84
N LEU A 189 0.94 -13.10 -12.00
CA LEU A 189 2.12 -13.91 -12.27
C LEU A 189 1.78 -15.32 -12.75
N THR A 190 0.50 -15.67 -12.90
CA THR A 190 0.06 -16.97 -13.42
C THR A 190 0.56 -17.17 -14.85
N GLY A 191 1.38 -18.20 -15.07
CA GLY A 191 2.09 -18.47 -16.33
C GLY A 191 3.57 -18.06 -16.29
N ALA A 192 3.97 -17.23 -15.32
CA ALA A 192 5.36 -16.79 -15.11
C ALA A 192 5.91 -17.13 -13.72
N GLU A 193 5.14 -17.78 -12.84
CA GLU A 193 5.48 -18.02 -11.43
C GLU A 193 6.78 -18.81 -11.26
N ALA A 194 6.99 -19.86 -12.06
CA ALA A 194 8.21 -20.67 -11.99
C ALA A 194 9.46 -19.87 -12.43
N VAL A 195 9.29 -18.88 -13.30
CA VAL A 195 10.38 -17.96 -13.69
C VAL A 195 10.59 -16.90 -12.62
N CYS A 196 9.51 -16.36 -12.06
CA CYS A 196 9.56 -15.39 -10.97
C CYS A 196 10.26 -15.97 -9.73
N ALA A 197 9.96 -17.22 -9.36
CA ALA A 197 10.58 -17.90 -8.22
C ALA A 197 12.12 -17.93 -8.32
N LYS A 198 12.69 -18.01 -9.53
CA LYS A 198 14.16 -17.98 -9.75
C LYS A 198 14.78 -16.62 -9.43
N ARG A 199 13.99 -15.58 -9.20
CA ARG A 199 14.42 -14.22 -8.80
C ARG A 199 14.40 -13.99 -7.30
N GLY A 200 14.13 -15.01 -6.50
CA GLY A 200 14.47 -14.96 -5.07
C GLY A 200 15.97 -14.78 -4.91
N ALA A 201 16.38 -13.85 -4.05
CA ALA A 201 17.79 -13.64 -3.71
C ALA A 201 18.38 -14.83 -2.94
N THR A 202 17.52 -15.63 -2.30
CA THR A 202 17.85 -16.81 -1.51
C THR A 202 16.84 -17.93 -1.81
N PRO A 203 17.21 -19.21 -1.62
CA PRO A 203 16.27 -20.33 -1.73
C PRO A 203 15.03 -20.14 -0.86
N GLU A 204 15.19 -19.60 0.35
CA GLU A 204 14.10 -19.35 1.28
C GLU A 204 13.11 -18.32 0.73
N ALA A 205 13.58 -17.26 0.07
CA ALA A 205 12.71 -16.30 -0.59
C ALA A 205 11.95 -16.94 -1.77
N SER A 206 12.65 -17.72 -2.61
CA SER A 206 12.06 -18.45 -3.74
C SER A 206 10.97 -19.43 -3.29
N GLU A 207 11.24 -20.22 -2.26
CA GLU A 207 10.29 -21.19 -1.69
C GLU A 207 9.09 -20.48 -1.05
N LYS A 208 9.33 -19.39 -0.32
CA LYS A 208 8.26 -18.58 0.28
C LYS A 208 7.36 -17.99 -0.81
N PHE A 209 7.93 -17.55 -1.93
CA PHE A 209 7.16 -17.05 -3.08
C PHE A 209 6.28 -18.14 -3.66
N MET A 210 6.84 -19.31 -3.97
CA MET A 210 6.06 -20.44 -4.51
C MET A 210 4.97 -20.88 -3.55
N LYS A 211 5.22 -20.89 -2.23
CA LYS A 211 4.21 -21.20 -1.23
C LYS A 211 3.06 -20.19 -1.24
N THR A 212 3.37 -18.90 -1.29
CA THR A 212 2.37 -17.83 -1.38
C THR A 212 1.54 -17.96 -2.67
N TRP A 213 2.19 -18.12 -3.82
CA TRP A 213 1.50 -18.27 -5.10
C TRP A 213 0.62 -19.53 -5.12
N ASN A 214 1.13 -20.68 -4.68
CA ASN A 214 0.35 -21.92 -4.60
C ASN A 214 -0.86 -21.75 -3.68
N SER A 215 -0.71 -21.11 -2.53
CA SER A 215 -1.82 -20.88 -1.60
C SER A 215 -2.90 -20.00 -2.21
N TYR A 216 -2.50 -18.98 -2.99
CA TYR A 216 -3.43 -18.11 -3.72
C TYR A 216 -4.13 -18.87 -4.85
N ASN A 217 -3.39 -19.68 -5.60
CA ASN A 217 -3.93 -20.49 -6.68
C ASN A 217 -4.89 -21.57 -6.16
N ASP A 218 -4.56 -22.24 -5.06
CA ASP A 218 -5.43 -23.22 -4.40
C ASP A 218 -6.73 -22.57 -3.92
N PHE A 219 -6.67 -21.33 -3.41
CA PHE A 219 -7.86 -20.55 -3.08
C PHE A 219 -8.72 -20.26 -4.31
N ILE A 220 -8.11 -19.80 -5.41
CA ILE A 220 -8.83 -19.58 -6.68
C ILE A 220 -9.51 -20.88 -7.13
N LEU A 221 -8.77 -21.98 -7.25
CA LEU A 221 -9.30 -23.26 -7.74
C LEU A 221 -10.41 -23.83 -6.84
N LYS A 222 -10.34 -23.56 -5.54
CA LYS A 222 -11.36 -24.01 -4.58
C LYS A 222 -12.66 -23.22 -4.70
N GLU A 223 -12.58 -21.92 -4.97
CA GLU A 223 -13.74 -21.02 -5.07
C GLU A 223 -14.19 -20.77 -6.52
N ALA A 224 -13.43 -21.28 -7.50
CA ALA A 224 -13.69 -21.13 -8.92
C ALA A 224 -15.06 -21.72 -9.30
N THR A 225 -15.89 -20.90 -9.93
CA THR A 225 -17.06 -21.36 -10.69
C THR A 225 -16.70 -21.70 -12.13
N ASP A 226 -15.62 -21.08 -12.63
CA ASP A 226 -15.09 -21.18 -13.99
C ASP A 226 -13.54 -21.09 -13.93
N ASP A 227 -12.85 -21.41 -15.04
CA ASP A 227 -11.38 -21.35 -15.09
C ASP A 227 -10.88 -19.89 -15.01
N LEU A 228 -9.81 -19.66 -14.24
CA LEU A 228 -9.16 -18.36 -14.14
C LEU A 228 -8.71 -17.86 -15.52
N SER A 229 -8.26 -18.75 -16.41
CA SER A 229 -7.84 -18.39 -17.78
C SER A 229 -8.96 -17.81 -18.63
N GLU A 230 -10.23 -18.05 -18.28
CA GLU A 230 -11.39 -17.45 -18.96
C GLU A 230 -11.70 -16.04 -18.45
N SER A 231 -11.20 -15.68 -17.27
CA SER A 231 -11.33 -14.34 -16.68
C SER A 231 -10.08 -13.46 -16.88
N GLN A 232 -8.93 -14.10 -17.14
CA GLN A 232 -7.63 -13.48 -17.31
C GLN A 232 -6.90 -14.10 -18.52
N PRO A 233 -6.53 -13.31 -19.55
CA PRO A 233 -6.65 -11.85 -19.64
C PRO A 233 -8.10 -11.35 -19.67
N THR A 234 -8.37 -10.20 -19.03
CA THR A 234 -9.71 -9.60 -19.05
C THR A 234 -10.14 -9.20 -20.47
N ALA A 235 -11.44 -8.98 -20.71
CA ALA A 235 -11.93 -8.49 -22.00
C ALA A 235 -11.23 -7.20 -22.46
N GLY A 236 -10.90 -6.29 -21.53
CA GLY A 236 -10.11 -5.09 -21.81
C GLY A 236 -8.68 -5.41 -22.26
N ASN A 237 -8.03 -6.41 -21.64
CA ASN A 237 -6.68 -6.86 -22.03
C ASN A 237 -6.68 -7.49 -23.43
N ILE A 238 -7.68 -8.32 -23.74
CA ILE A 238 -7.82 -8.96 -25.07
C ILE A 238 -8.09 -7.88 -26.13
N ALA A 239 -8.97 -6.93 -25.85
CA ALA A 239 -9.19 -5.78 -26.73
C ALA A 239 -7.92 -4.92 -26.90
N GLY A 240 -7.12 -4.82 -25.83
CA GLY A 240 -5.80 -4.21 -25.80
C GLY A 240 -4.69 -5.04 -26.48
N GLY A 241 -5.03 -6.21 -27.03
CA GLY A 241 -4.20 -7.05 -27.89
C GLY A 241 -3.39 -8.15 -27.19
N LEU A 242 -3.67 -8.47 -25.92
CA LEU A 242 -3.04 -9.60 -25.23
C LEU A 242 -3.74 -10.92 -25.60
N THR A 243 -2.94 -11.95 -25.92
CA THR A 243 -3.44 -13.20 -26.49
C THR A 243 -3.49 -14.35 -25.48
N THR A 244 -2.58 -14.39 -24.50
CA THR A 244 -2.57 -15.44 -23.45
C THR A 244 -2.28 -14.89 -22.07
N ILE A 245 -2.59 -15.69 -21.04
CA ILE A 245 -2.30 -15.35 -19.65
C ILE A 245 -0.78 -15.29 -19.39
N GLU A 246 0.00 -16.16 -20.05
CA GLU A 246 1.46 -16.16 -19.98
C GLU A 246 2.06 -14.88 -20.60
N GLU A 247 1.55 -14.43 -21.75
CA GLU A 247 2.00 -13.19 -22.37
C GLU A 247 1.82 -12.00 -21.41
N LYS A 248 0.64 -11.94 -20.76
CA LYS A 248 0.35 -10.94 -19.73
C LYS A 248 1.29 -11.05 -18.54
N ALA A 249 1.50 -12.26 -18.02
CA ALA A 249 2.33 -12.50 -16.84
C ALA A 249 3.81 -12.20 -17.08
N PHE A 250 4.37 -12.56 -18.23
CA PHE A 250 5.73 -12.20 -18.60
C PHE A 250 5.90 -10.70 -18.82
N GLY A 251 4.88 -10.03 -19.38
CA GLY A 251 4.84 -8.58 -19.47
C GLY A 251 4.80 -7.91 -18.11
N ASN A 252 3.95 -8.39 -17.20
CA ASN A 252 3.84 -7.97 -15.80
C ASN A 252 5.17 -8.10 -15.06
N PHE A 253 5.84 -9.23 -15.23
CA PHE A 253 7.12 -9.55 -14.61
C PHE A 253 8.27 -8.62 -15.01
N GLN A 254 8.21 -7.97 -16.19
CA GLN A 254 9.23 -7.00 -16.60
C GLN A 254 9.37 -5.80 -15.64
N LYS A 255 8.36 -5.51 -14.82
CA LYS A 255 8.37 -4.38 -13.87
C LYS A 255 9.51 -4.43 -12.86
N ILE A 256 10.06 -5.61 -12.59
CA ILE A 256 11.17 -5.76 -11.64
C ILE A 256 12.55 -5.75 -12.30
N GLY A 257 12.62 -5.65 -13.63
CA GLY A 257 13.89 -5.70 -14.37
C GLY A 257 14.72 -6.95 -14.01
N ASN A 258 15.99 -6.71 -13.67
CA ASN A 258 17.00 -7.67 -13.24
C ASN A 258 17.15 -7.79 -11.71
N CYS A 259 16.39 -7.02 -10.92
CA CYS A 259 16.38 -7.09 -9.44
C CYS A 259 16.00 -8.47 -8.88
N LYS A 260 16.49 -8.80 -7.69
CA LYS A 260 16.11 -10.04 -6.97
C LYS A 260 15.39 -9.70 -5.67
N PHE A 261 14.28 -10.39 -5.40
CA PHE A 261 13.53 -10.13 -4.17
C PHE A 261 14.13 -10.85 -2.97
N ILE A 262 14.29 -10.13 -1.86
CA ILE A 262 14.95 -10.61 -0.63
C ILE A 262 13.96 -11.25 0.36
N ASP A 263 12.67 -10.97 0.21
CA ASP A 263 11.61 -11.59 1.00
C ASP A 263 10.25 -11.50 0.29
N VAL A 264 9.31 -12.26 0.85
CA VAL A 264 7.89 -12.23 0.50
C VAL A 264 7.10 -11.73 1.70
N LEU A 265 6.13 -10.85 1.49
CA LEU A 265 5.35 -10.21 2.54
C LEU A 265 3.90 -10.69 2.48
N GLU A 266 3.31 -10.91 3.64
CA GLU A 266 1.86 -11.02 3.76
C GLU A 266 1.17 -9.69 3.38
N PRO A 267 -0.14 -9.70 3.10
CA PRO A 267 -0.89 -8.47 2.88
C PRO A 267 -0.69 -7.47 4.04
N ALA A 268 -0.37 -6.23 3.67
CA ALA A 268 -0.08 -5.11 4.57
C ALA A 268 1.06 -5.34 5.58
N GLU A 269 1.91 -6.36 5.40
CA GLU A 269 3.08 -6.56 6.25
C GLU A 269 4.16 -5.51 5.97
N GLU A 270 4.76 -4.96 7.03
CA GLU A 270 5.88 -4.04 6.89
C GLU A 270 7.18 -4.81 6.60
N PRO A 271 7.97 -4.41 5.57
CA PRO A 271 9.28 -4.98 5.28
C PRO A 271 10.26 -4.86 6.45
N LYS A 272 10.90 -5.98 6.84
CA LYS A 272 11.82 -6.04 8.01
C LYS A 272 13.23 -6.57 7.72
N LYS A 273 13.50 -7.11 6.53
CA LYS A 273 14.83 -7.64 6.16
C LYS A 273 15.81 -6.58 5.64
N GLY A 274 15.46 -5.30 5.77
CA GLY A 274 16.27 -4.18 5.30
C GLY A 274 15.92 -3.74 3.88
N LYS A 275 16.82 -2.99 3.26
CA LYS A 275 16.59 -2.37 1.95
C LYS A 275 16.78 -3.40 0.82
N GLY A 276 15.99 -3.30 -0.24
CA GLY A 276 15.95 -4.29 -1.33
C GLY A 276 14.54 -4.45 -1.89
N LEU A 277 14.39 -5.37 -2.85
CA LEU A 277 13.11 -5.71 -3.45
C LEU A 277 12.34 -6.73 -2.61
N TYR A 278 11.06 -6.48 -2.39
CA TYR A 278 10.12 -7.39 -1.76
C TYR A 278 9.02 -7.78 -2.73
N PHE A 279 8.56 -9.02 -2.66
CA PHE A 279 7.27 -9.40 -3.21
C PHE A 279 6.22 -9.29 -2.10
N MET A 280 5.08 -8.63 -2.32
CA MET A 280 3.96 -8.61 -1.38
C MET A 280 2.78 -9.35 -1.98
N ASP A 281 2.20 -10.26 -1.20
CA ASP A 281 0.95 -10.91 -1.59
C ASP A 281 -0.17 -9.86 -1.63
N THR A 282 -0.62 -9.55 -2.83
CA THR A 282 -1.73 -8.63 -3.08
C THR A 282 -2.55 -9.14 -4.26
N SER A 283 -3.82 -8.76 -4.32
CA SER A 283 -4.57 -8.84 -5.58
C SER A 283 -3.87 -8.04 -6.69
N SER A 284 -4.29 -8.29 -7.94
CA SER A 284 -4.14 -7.30 -9.02
C SER A 284 -4.58 -5.92 -8.52
#